data_AF-A0A6J2X6E6-F1
#
_entry.id   AF-A0A6J2X6E6-F1
#
_cell.length_a   1.000
_cell.length_b   1.000
_cell.length_c   1.000
_cell.angle_alpha   90.00
_cell.angle_beta   90.00
_cell.angle_gamma   90.00
#
_symmetry.space_group_name_H-M   'P 1'
#
loop_
_entity.id
_entity.type
_entity.pdbx_description
1 polymer ?
#
loop_
_entity_poly.entity_id
_entity_poly.type
_entity_poly.pdbx_seq_one_letter_code
_entity_poly.pdbx_strand_id
1 'polypeptide(L)'
;MPKLLSSASKAALSQEVVSTNLFAKHKNKALLSTALINVQDAWGNFHVIRAVIDSGSESHFISKSCFNKLGLSKFFLPIQLCGIGKNISKGSHGVRCNIKPIGKSDPIYSLEFIILNEISDNLPINSLPVEQFSKFSQLPLADPNFHLSKPVDILLGADIYGFLITGNKLLSDQDQPVALETIFGWIITGRVKTSSVSLSVNSYFLTSYASLDQSLQRF
;
A
#
# COMPACT_ATOMS: atom_id res chain seq x y z
N MET A 1 55.91 -6.00 -18.81
CA MET A 1 55.15 -5.79 -17.56
C MET A 1 54.88 -4.30 -17.43
N PRO A 2 53.64 -3.83 -17.66
CA PRO A 2 52.63 -3.80 -16.58
C PRO A 2 51.17 -3.99 -17.06
N LYS A 3 50.28 -4.42 -16.16
CA LYS A 3 49.04 -3.71 -15.76
C LYS A 3 48.16 -4.63 -14.89
N LEU A 4 47.97 -4.19 -13.65
CA LEU A 4 46.85 -4.59 -12.81
C LEU A 4 45.54 -4.26 -13.54
N LEU A 5 44.59 -5.20 -13.53
CA LEU A 5 43.17 -4.90 -13.68
C LEU A 5 42.48 -5.35 -12.40
N SER A 6 42.10 -4.34 -11.61
CA SER A 6 41.27 -4.44 -10.42
C SER A 6 39.89 -4.98 -10.80
N SER A 7 39.47 -6.05 -10.12
CA SER A 7 38.10 -6.56 -10.14
C SER A 7 37.18 -5.59 -9.40
N ALA A 8 36.44 -4.75 -10.15
CA ALA A 8 35.28 -4.05 -9.61
C ALA A 8 34.07 -4.99 -9.68
N SER A 9 33.66 -5.52 -8.53
CA SER A 9 32.40 -6.24 -8.36
C SER A 9 31.22 -5.29 -8.60
N LYS A 10 30.47 -5.49 -9.68
CA LYS A 10 29.14 -4.88 -9.83
C LYS A 10 28.17 -5.62 -8.91
N ALA A 11 27.87 -5.05 -7.75
CA ALA A 11 26.68 -5.43 -7.01
C ALA A 11 25.47 -5.00 -7.85
N ALA A 12 24.72 -5.97 -8.39
CA ALA A 12 23.42 -5.69 -8.98
C ALA A 12 22.47 -5.33 -7.84
N LEU A 13 22.08 -4.06 -7.75
CA LEU A 13 20.99 -3.63 -6.89
C LEU A 13 19.71 -4.30 -7.41
N SER A 14 19.16 -5.25 -6.66
CA SER A 14 17.82 -5.78 -6.91
C SER A 14 16.81 -4.69 -6.56
N GLN A 15 16.41 -3.89 -7.54
CA GLN A 15 15.31 -2.94 -7.35
C GLN A 15 13.98 -3.69 -7.31
N GLU A 16 13.26 -3.56 -6.20
CA GLU A 16 11.84 -3.88 -6.13
C GLU A 16 11.07 -2.73 -6.79
N VAL A 17 10.34 -3.01 -7.86
CA VAL A 17 9.46 -2.02 -8.49
C VAL A 17 8.08 -2.16 -7.88
N VAL A 18 7.67 -1.17 -7.09
CA VAL A 18 6.40 -1.18 -6.34
C VAL A 18 5.40 -0.17 -6.93
N SER A 19 5.92 0.80 -7.68
CA SER A 19 5.13 1.74 -8.48
C SER A 19 5.83 2.01 -9.81
N THR A 20 5.05 2.27 -10.86
CA THR A 20 5.58 2.76 -12.13
C THR A 20 5.11 4.20 -12.33
N ASN A 21 6.07 5.13 -12.31
CA ASN A 21 5.83 6.55 -12.58
C ASN A 21 5.95 6.81 -14.07
N LEU A 22 4.84 7.18 -14.71
CA LEU A 22 4.82 7.58 -16.12
C LEU A 22 4.61 9.10 -16.21
N PHE A 23 5.37 9.74 -17.09
CA PHE A 23 5.20 11.16 -17.36
C PHE A 23 4.11 11.34 -18.42
N ALA A 24 2.96 11.82 -17.98
CA ALA A 24 1.85 12.18 -18.86
C ALA A 24 1.14 13.41 -18.30
N LYS A 25 0.76 14.35 -19.17
CA LYS A 25 -0.11 15.47 -18.80
C LYS A 25 -1.50 14.92 -18.54
N HIS A 26 -1.86 14.72 -17.27
CA HIS A 26 -3.17 14.23 -16.89
C HIS A 26 -3.85 15.19 -15.93
N LYS A 27 -5.11 15.54 -16.23
CA LYS A 27 -5.90 16.47 -15.43
C LYS A 27 -6.62 15.81 -14.26
N ASN A 28 -6.84 14.49 -14.32
CA ASN A 28 -7.60 13.79 -13.29
C ASN A 28 -6.65 13.17 -12.26
N LYS A 29 -6.79 13.56 -10.99
CA LYS A 29 -6.20 12.84 -9.86
C LYS A 29 -7.29 12.14 -9.09
N ALA A 30 -6.99 10.92 -8.66
CA ALA A 30 -7.82 10.19 -7.70
C ALA A 30 -7.11 10.18 -6.35
N LEU A 31 -7.87 10.38 -5.28
CA LEU A 31 -7.44 10.13 -3.93
C LEU A 31 -7.60 8.62 -3.63
N LEU A 32 -6.55 8.00 -3.10
CA LEU A 32 -6.60 6.62 -2.64
C LEU A 32 -7.10 6.56 -1.20
N SER A 33 -7.87 5.52 -0.89
CA SER A 33 -8.45 5.27 0.43
C SER A 33 -7.39 4.87 1.44
N THR A 34 -7.18 5.71 2.45
CA THR A 34 -6.25 5.44 3.56
C THR A 34 -7.00 5.32 4.89
N ALA A 35 -6.45 4.51 5.79
CA ALA A 35 -7.02 4.22 7.11
C ALA A 35 -5.90 4.07 8.15
N LEU A 36 -6.17 4.50 9.38
CA LEU A 36 -5.36 4.15 10.54
C LEU A 36 -5.92 2.87 11.15
N ILE A 37 -5.06 1.85 11.27
CA ILE A 37 -5.42 0.53 11.77
C ILE A 37 -4.50 0.14 12.93
N ASN A 38 -4.97 -0.73 13.81
CA ASN A 38 -4.13 -1.33 14.84
C ASN A 38 -3.50 -2.61 14.31
N VAL A 39 -2.18 -2.73 14.43
CA VAL A 39 -1.40 -3.89 13.98
C VAL A 39 -0.61 -4.45 15.16
N GLN A 40 -0.67 -5.76 15.35
CA GLN A 40 -0.02 -6.43 16.46
C GLN A 40 1.49 -6.59 16.23
N ASP A 41 2.30 -6.26 17.24
CA ASP A 41 3.73 -6.54 17.28
C ASP A 41 4.05 -7.96 17.79
N ALA A 42 5.32 -8.34 17.80
CA ALA A 42 5.78 -9.65 18.26
C ALA A 42 5.55 -9.90 19.77
N TRP A 43 5.25 -8.88 20.55
CA TRP A 43 5.01 -8.95 22.00
C TRP A 43 3.52 -8.91 22.35
N GLY A 44 2.64 -8.86 21.34
CA GLY A 44 1.19 -8.86 21.50
C GLY A 44 0.55 -7.47 21.63
N ASN A 45 1.33 -6.38 21.60
CA ASN A 45 0.81 -5.01 21.68
C ASN A 45 0.37 -4.52 20.31
N PHE A 46 -0.62 -3.62 20.28
CA PHE A 46 -1.13 -3.04 19.04
C PHE A 46 -0.60 -1.63 18.82
N HIS A 47 -0.16 -1.36 17.59
CA HIS A 47 0.36 -0.08 17.15
C HIS A 47 -0.53 0.50 16.05
N VAL A 48 -0.77 1.81 16.10
CA VAL A 48 -1.49 2.52 15.05
C VAL A 48 -0.58 2.70 13.84
N ILE A 49 -1.00 2.13 12.72
CA ILE A 49 -0.27 2.11 11.45
C ILE A 49 -1.18 2.60 10.34
N ARG A 50 -0.63 3.40 9.43
CA ARG A 50 -1.37 3.91 8.29
C ARG A 50 -1.33 2.93 7.14
N ALA A 51 -2.50 2.51 6.70
CA ALA A 51 -2.71 1.60 5.59
C ALA A 51 -3.39 2.29 4.41
N VAL A 52 -3.11 1.81 3.20
CA VAL A 52 -3.95 2.02 2.02
C VAL A 52 -4.83 0.80 1.81
N ILE A 53 -6.11 1.01 1.50
CA ILE A 53 -7.06 -0.05 1.16
C ILE A 53 -7.21 -0.07 -0.36
N ASP A 54 -6.83 -1.18 -0.97
CA ASP A 54 -6.74 -1.32 -2.42
C ASP A 54 -7.37 -2.63 -2.92
N SER A 55 -8.59 -2.52 -3.47
CA SER A 55 -9.27 -3.65 -4.10
C SER A 55 -8.65 -4.10 -5.43
N GLY A 56 -7.66 -3.36 -5.96
CA GLY A 56 -6.93 -3.69 -7.18
C GLY A 56 -5.69 -4.56 -6.94
N SER A 57 -5.33 -4.82 -5.68
CA SER A 57 -4.18 -5.63 -5.30
C SER A 57 -4.63 -7.01 -4.82
N GLU A 58 -4.08 -8.08 -5.41
CA GLU A 58 -4.40 -9.47 -5.01
C GLU A 58 -3.77 -9.89 -3.68
N SER A 59 -2.80 -9.13 -3.18
CA SER A 59 -2.00 -9.46 -1.99
C SER A 59 -1.87 -8.28 -1.05
N HIS A 60 -1.53 -8.56 0.20
CA HIS A 60 -1.19 -7.55 1.19
C HIS A 60 0.30 -7.28 1.21
N PHE A 61 0.67 -6.04 1.52
CA PHE A 61 2.07 -5.65 1.64
C PHE A 61 2.34 -4.91 2.94
N ILE A 62 3.55 -5.08 3.46
CA ILE A 62 4.06 -4.35 4.63
C ILE A 62 5.44 -3.79 4.29
N SER A 63 5.68 -2.54 4.70
CA SER A 63 7.00 -1.93 4.53
C SER A 63 8.02 -2.63 5.44
N LYS A 64 9.26 -2.75 4.99
CA LYS A 64 10.35 -3.35 5.75
C LYS A 64 10.64 -2.56 7.03
N SER A 65 10.48 -1.24 6.98
CA SER A 65 10.58 -0.35 8.13
C SER A 65 9.53 -0.71 9.20
N CYS A 66 8.27 -0.84 8.79
CA CYS A 66 7.17 -1.24 9.66
C CYS A 66 7.35 -2.64 10.23
N PHE A 67 7.69 -3.62 9.38
CA PHE A 67 8.02 -4.98 9.79
C PHE A 67 9.10 -5.01 10.88
N ASN A 68 10.21 -4.30 10.67
CA ASN A 68 11.31 -4.22 11.64
C ASN A 68 10.86 -3.56 12.94
N LYS A 69 10.08 -2.47 12.86
CA LYS A 69 9.56 -1.75 14.02
C LYS A 69 8.65 -2.62 14.89
N LEU A 70 7.86 -3.50 14.27
CA LEU A 70 6.97 -4.44 14.96
C LEU A 70 7.69 -5.69 15.50
N GLY A 71 8.98 -5.87 15.18
CA GLY A 71 9.78 -7.00 15.67
C GLY A 71 9.31 -8.37 15.17
N LEU A 72 8.53 -8.41 14.08
CA LEU A 72 7.87 -9.63 13.60
C LEU A 72 8.86 -10.65 13.03
N SER A 73 8.46 -11.91 13.05
CA SER A 73 9.21 -13.00 12.41
C SER A 73 8.76 -13.19 10.97
N LYS A 74 9.72 -13.32 10.06
CA LYS A 74 9.47 -13.53 8.63
C LYS A 74 9.70 -14.99 8.23
N PHE A 75 9.05 -15.42 7.17
CA PHE A 75 9.32 -16.69 6.49
C PHE A 75 9.66 -16.44 5.02
N PHE A 76 10.31 -17.42 4.40
CA PHE A 76 10.70 -17.32 3.00
C PHE A 76 9.49 -17.52 2.07
N LEU A 77 9.33 -16.63 1.09
CA LEU A 77 8.33 -16.73 0.03
C LEU A 77 9.02 -16.83 -1.34
N PRO A 78 8.94 -17.98 -2.04
CA PRO A 78 9.56 -18.16 -3.36
C PRO A 78 8.73 -17.54 -4.49
N ILE A 79 8.28 -16.30 -4.31
CA ILE A 79 7.51 -15.57 -5.31
C ILE A 79 8.37 -14.49 -5.98
N GLN A 80 8.01 -14.19 -7.23
CA GLN A 80 8.51 -13.06 -7.98
C GLN A 80 7.39 -12.03 -8.08
N LEU A 81 7.71 -10.76 -7.84
CA LEU A 81 6.77 -9.66 -8.01
C LEU A 81 7.00 -9.00 -9.36
N CYS A 82 5.92 -8.70 -10.06
CA CYS A 82 5.93 -8.16 -11.41
C CYS A 82 5.02 -6.93 -11.45
N GLY A 83 5.62 -5.74 -11.61
CA GLY A 83 4.88 -4.50 -11.78
C GLY A 83 4.50 -4.18 -13.21
N ILE A 84 3.79 -3.07 -13.40
CA ILE A 84 3.48 -2.53 -14.74
C ILE A 84 4.77 -2.35 -15.54
N GLY A 85 4.79 -2.91 -16.75
CA GLY A 85 5.96 -2.91 -17.63
C GLY A 85 6.83 -4.18 -17.53
N LYS A 86 6.40 -5.22 -16.80
CA LYS A 86 7.13 -6.49 -16.58
C LYS A 86 8.45 -6.33 -15.83
N ASN A 87 8.50 -5.38 -14.89
CA ASN A 87 9.65 -5.25 -13.98
C ASN A 87 9.54 -6.31 -12.88
N ILE A 88 10.50 -7.24 -12.84
CA ILE A 88 10.48 -8.40 -11.96
C ILE A 88 11.45 -8.21 -10.78
N SER A 89 10.97 -8.36 -9.55
CA SER A 89 11.82 -8.53 -8.36
C SER A 89 11.83 -9.98 -7.89
N LYS A 90 13.01 -10.48 -7.49
CA LYS A 90 13.20 -11.87 -7.06
C LYS A 90 13.29 -11.97 -5.54
N GLY A 91 12.54 -12.93 -4.98
CA GLY A 91 12.68 -13.37 -3.60
C GLY A 91 12.07 -12.37 -2.62
N SER A 92 10.85 -12.65 -2.18
CA SER A 92 10.22 -11.88 -1.12
C SER A 92 10.16 -12.70 0.17
N HIS A 93 9.95 -12.01 1.28
CA HIS A 93 9.69 -12.66 2.55
C HIS A 93 8.25 -12.36 2.94
N GLY A 94 7.61 -13.33 3.57
CA GLY A 94 6.27 -13.19 4.12
C GLY A 94 6.32 -12.93 5.62
N VAL A 95 5.29 -12.30 6.14
CA VAL A 95 5.02 -12.19 7.58
C VAL A 95 3.53 -12.36 7.83
N ARG A 96 3.18 -12.97 8.96
CA ARG A 96 1.80 -13.00 9.44
C ARG A 96 1.64 -12.04 10.60
N CYS A 97 0.63 -11.19 10.55
CA CYS A 97 0.28 -10.34 11.69
C CYS A 97 -1.22 -10.11 11.78
N ASN A 98 -1.65 -9.75 12.99
CA ASN A 98 -3.04 -9.46 13.31
C ASN A 98 -3.32 -7.98 13.15
N ILE A 99 -4.44 -7.65 12.51
CA ILE A 99 -4.95 -6.27 12.39
C ILE A 99 -6.35 -6.15 13.00
N LYS A 100 -6.68 -4.96 13.49
CA LYS A 100 -8.03 -4.63 13.98
C LYS A 100 -8.36 -3.14 13.94
N PRO A 101 -9.63 -2.75 14.10
CA PRO A 101 -9.99 -1.35 14.25
C PRO A 101 -9.45 -0.71 15.53
N ILE A 102 -9.21 0.60 15.47
CA ILE A 102 -8.79 1.39 16.63
C ILE A 102 -9.93 1.47 17.65
N GLY A 103 -9.61 1.25 18.93
CA GLY A 103 -10.60 1.32 20.00
C GLY A 103 -11.62 0.17 20.04
N LYS A 104 -11.40 -0.90 19.26
CA LYS A 104 -12.26 -2.10 19.25
C LYS A 104 -11.45 -3.34 19.65
N SER A 105 -12.13 -4.32 20.27
CA SER A 105 -11.56 -5.65 20.51
C SER A 105 -11.61 -6.51 19.24
N ASP A 106 -12.70 -6.40 18.49
CA ASP A 106 -13.06 -7.24 17.34
C ASP A 106 -13.62 -6.39 16.18
N PRO A 107 -13.59 -6.89 14.93
CA PRO A 107 -12.94 -8.13 14.50
C PRO A 107 -11.42 -8.03 14.49
N ILE A 108 -10.74 -9.17 14.66
CA ILE A 108 -9.30 -9.34 14.44
C ILE A 108 -9.10 -10.18 13.18
N TYR A 109 -8.31 -9.68 12.24
CA TYR A 109 -7.92 -10.41 11.04
C TYR A 109 -6.46 -10.81 11.11
N SER A 110 -6.18 -12.10 10.99
CA SER A 110 -4.83 -12.63 10.82
C SER A 110 -4.52 -12.70 9.33
N LEU A 111 -3.63 -11.85 8.84
CA LEU A 111 -3.30 -11.74 7.42
C LEU A 111 -1.84 -12.08 7.14
N GLU A 112 -1.57 -12.50 5.91
CA GLU A 112 -0.24 -12.74 5.38
C GLU A 112 0.17 -11.57 4.48
N PHE A 113 1.32 -10.95 4.79
CA PHE A 113 1.85 -9.80 4.07
C PHE A 113 3.16 -10.16 3.39
N ILE A 114 3.35 -9.63 2.18
CA ILE A 114 4.62 -9.64 1.48
C ILE A 114 5.43 -8.42 1.95
N ILE A 115 6.66 -8.65 2.39
CA ILE A 115 7.56 -7.59 2.86
C ILE A 115 8.20 -6.91 1.65
N LEU A 116 8.04 -5.58 1.56
CA LEU A 116 8.66 -4.72 0.56
C LEU A 116 9.53 -3.66 1.21
N ASN A 117 10.57 -3.16 0.54
CA ASN A 117 11.35 -2.04 1.08
C ASN A 117 10.49 -0.78 1.27
N GLU A 118 9.60 -0.51 0.33
CA GLU A 118 8.65 0.62 0.32
C GLU A 118 7.36 0.17 -0.36
N ILE A 119 6.20 0.67 0.05
CA ILE A 119 4.89 0.33 -0.56
C ILE A 119 4.51 1.33 -1.65
N SER A 120 4.74 2.61 -1.41
CA SER A 120 4.43 3.69 -2.34
C SER A 120 5.15 4.95 -1.90
N ASP A 121 5.22 5.92 -2.82
CA ASP A 121 5.36 7.33 -2.43
C ASP A 121 4.29 7.73 -1.40
N ASN A 122 4.44 8.91 -0.81
CA ASN A 122 3.41 9.48 0.05
C ASN A 122 2.02 9.50 -0.63
N LEU A 123 0.99 9.22 0.17
CA LEU A 123 -0.40 9.25 -0.25
C LEU A 123 -1.17 10.32 0.54
N PRO A 124 -1.81 11.30 -0.14
CA PRO A 124 -1.62 11.65 -1.55
C PRO A 124 -0.18 12.14 -1.82
N ILE A 125 0.27 12.10 -3.08
CA ILE A 125 1.61 12.58 -3.47
C ILE A 125 1.82 14.04 -3.01
N ASN A 126 0.79 14.86 -3.19
CA ASN A 126 0.77 16.25 -2.71
C ASN A 126 -0.41 16.43 -1.76
N SER A 127 -0.20 17.17 -0.67
CA SER A 127 -1.27 17.53 0.24
C SER A 127 -2.36 18.32 -0.49
N LEU A 128 -3.61 18.07 -0.12
CA LEU A 128 -4.79 18.71 -0.66
C LEU A 128 -5.39 19.66 0.40
N PRO A 129 -5.96 20.82 -0.02
CA PRO A 129 -6.64 21.72 0.90
C PRO A 129 -7.82 21.02 1.59
N VAL A 130 -7.88 21.09 2.92
CA VAL A 130 -8.89 20.38 3.73
C VAL A 130 -10.31 20.88 3.44
N GLU A 131 -10.44 22.14 3.00
CA GLU A 131 -11.71 22.80 2.70
C GLU A 131 -12.47 22.11 1.57
N GLN A 132 -11.76 21.42 0.66
CA GLN A 132 -12.35 20.60 -0.41
C GLN A 132 -13.17 19.43 0.15
N PHE A 133 -12.96 19.06 1.40
CA PHE A 133 -13.55 17.88 2.05
C PHE A 133 -14.51 18.24 3.19
N SER A 134 -14.93 19.51 3.28
CA SER A 134 -15.83 20.02 4.33
C SER A 134 -17.12 19.20 4.50
N LYS A 135 -17.64 18.63 3.40
CA LYS A 135 -18.79 17.71 3.40
C LYS A 135 -18.59 16.45 4.25
N PHE A 136 -17.36 16.01 4.44
CA PHE A 136 -17.01 14.81 5.22
C PHE A 136 -16.57 15.13 6.65
N SER A 137 -16.58 16.40 7.06
CA SER A 137 -16.05 16.86 8.36
C SER A 137 -16.72 16.23 9.58
N GLN A 138 -17.96 15.76 9.44
CA GLN A 138 -18.74 15.15 10.51
C GLN A 138 -18.62 13.61 10.53
N LEU A 139 -17.95 13.00 9.56
CA LEU A 139 -17.79 11.56 9.51
C LEU A 139 -16.66 11.11 10.46
N PRO A 140 -16.83 9.98 11.16
CA PRO A 140 -15.72 9.35 11.87
C PRO A 140 -14.75 8.73 10.84
N LEU A 141 -13.77 9.53 10.42
CA LEU A 141 -12.82 9.16 9.36
C LEU A 141 -11.86 8.07 9.82
N ALA A 142 -11.58 7.10 8.93
CA ALA A 142 -10.59 6.07 9.17
C ALA A 142 -9.16 6.63 9.20
N ASP A 143 -8.87 7.65 8.40
CA ASP A 143 -7.66 8.46 8.49
C ASP A 143 -8.04 9.95 8.51
N PRO A 144 -8.04 10.64 9.66
CA PRO A 144 -8.36 12.08 9.73
C PRO A 144 -7.40 12.96 8.91
N ASN A 145 -6.21 12.45 8.58
CA ASN A 145 -5.18 13.15 7.84
C ASN A 145 -5.05 12.65 6.39
N PHE A 146 -6.08 12.00 5.84
CA PHE A 146 -6.06 11.43 4.49
C PHE A 146 -5.66 12.43 3.38
N HIS A 147 -5.88 13.72 3.61
CA HIS A 147 -5.60 14.81 2.67
C HIS A 147 -4.13 15.28 2.71
N LEU A 148 -3.35 14.87 3.71
CA LEU A 148 -1.94 15.25 3.87
C LEU A 148 -1.02 14.23 3.22
N SER A 149 -0.01 14.70 2.47
CA SER A 149 1.04 13.86 1.91
C SER A 149 1.86 13.20 3.01
N LYS A 150 1.59 11.91 3.25
CA LYS A 150 2.23 11.09 4.28
C LYS A 150 2.50 9.68 3.74
N PRO A 151 3.50 8.96 4.28
CA PRO A 151 3.76 7.59 3.88
C PRO A 151 2.63 6.65 4.33
N VAL A 152 2.59 5.46 3.74
CA VAL A 152 1.81 4.32 4.21
C VAL A 152 2.74 3.14 4.44
N ASP A 153 2.43 2.32 5.44
CA ASP A 153 3.26 1.20 5.86
C ASP A 153 2.61 -0.16 5.58
N ILE A 154 1.32 -0.15 5.24
CA ILE A 154 0.54 -1.34 4.90
C ILE A 154 -0.31 -1.08 3.65
N LEU A 155 -0.43 -2.07 2.79
CA LEU A 155 -1.46 -2.18 1.76
C LEU A 155 -2.35 -3.37 2.09
N LEU A 156 -3.67 -3.15 2.14
CA LEU A 156 -4.68 -4.19 2.29
C LEU A 156 -5.32 -4.49 0.94
N GLY A 157 -5.20 -5.74 0.49
CA GLY A 157 -5.64 -6.23 -0.80
C GLY A 157 -7.13 -6.61 -0.88
N ALA A 158 -7.49 -7.17 -2.03
CA ALA A 158 -8.85 -7.47 -2.45
C ALA A 158 -9.52 -8.63 -1.70
N ASP A 159 -8.75 -9.57 -1.17
CA ASP A 159 -9.23 -10.75 -0.43
C ASP A 159 -9.97 -10.38 0.86
N ILE A 160 -9.50 -9.36 1.59
CA ILE A 160 -10.17 -8.83 2.79
C ILE A 160 -11.13 -7.69 2.46
N TYR A 161 -10.96 -7.00 1.32
CA TYR A 161 -11.70 -5.77 0.98
C TYR A 161 -13.22 -5.89 1.20
N GLY A 162 -13.83 -6.99 0.76
CA GLY A 162 -15.27 -7.23 0.91
C GLY A 162 -15.74 -7.33 2.38
N PHE A 163 -14.88 -7.76 3.30
CA PHE A 163 -15.16 -7.81 4.73
C PHE A 163 -14.91 -6.49 5.46
N LEU A 164 -14.11 -5.60 4.85
CA LEU A 164 -13.84 -4.28 5.42
C LEU A 164 -14.99 -3.30 5.16
N ILE A 165 -15.62 -3.38 3.99
CA ILE A 165 -16.67 -2.44 3.54
C ILE A 165 -18.01 -2.83 4.15
N THR A 166 -18.71 -1.85 4.75
CA THR A 166 -20.03 -2.08 5.39
C THR A 166 -21.20 -1.97 4.40
N GLY A 167 -20.97 -1.39 3.22
CA GLY A 167 -21.98 -1.09 2.21
C GLY A 167 -22.53 0.33 2.27
N ASN A 168 -22.30 1.07 3.37
CA ASN A 168 -22.70 2.46 3.47
C ASN A 168 -21.78 3.37 2.65
N LYS A 169 -22.39 4.33 1.95
CA LYS A 169 -21.69 5.29 1.11
C LYS A 169 -22.33 6.67 1.20
N LEU A 170 -21.50 7.70 1.20
CA LEU A 170 -21.92 9.08 1.03
C LEU A 170 -21.43 9.56 -0.34
N LEU A 171 -22.38 9.71 -1.26
CA LEU A 171 -22.10 10.16 -2.61
C LEU A 171 -21.89 11.69 -2.65
N SER A 172 -21.08 12.10 -3.61
CA SER A 172 -20.89 13.51 -3.98
C SER A 172 -21.13 13.68 -5.48
N ASP A 173 -21.08 14.93 -5.94
CA ASP A 173 -21.17 15.25 -7.36
C ASP A 173 -20.07 14.54 -8.16
N GLN A 174 -20.26 14.37 -9.48
CA GLN A 174 -19.39 13.55 -10.33
C GLN A 174 -17.89 13.91 -10.32
N ASP A 175 -17.54 15.13 -9.88
CA ASP A 175 -16.15 15.62 -9.78
C ASP A 175 -15.68 15.84 -8.34
N GLN A 176 -16.26 15.09 -7.40
CA GLN A 176 -15.89 15.09 -5.99
C GLN A 176 -15.65 13.66 -5.51
N PRO A 177 -14.81 13.46 -4.49
CA PRO A 177 -14.61 12.14 -3.93
C PRO A 177 -15.90 11.66 -3.23
N VAL A 178 -15.96 10.37 -2.99
CA VAL A 178 -17.01 9.71 -2.21
C VAL A 178 -16.45 9.27 -0.87
N ALA A 179 -17.33 9.14 0.12
CA ALA A 179 -16.98 8.46 1.36
C ALA A 179 -17.58 7.06 1.36
N LEU A 180 -16.80 6.06 1.75
CA LEU A 180 -17.24 4.69 1.96
C LEU A 180 -17.00 4.32 3.42
N GLU A 181 -17.99 3.73 4.07
CA GLU A 181 -17.82 3.29 5.45
C GLU A 181 -17.19 1.90 5.50
N THR A 182 -16.12 1.80 6.28
CA THR A 182 -15.44 0.55 6.58
C THR A 182 -15.52 0.24 8.07
N ILE A 183 -15.11 -0.97 8.46
CA ILE A 183 -14.91 -1.32 9.88
C ILE A 183 -13.88 -0.43 10.60
N PHE A 184 -13.02 0.28 9.85
CA PHE A 184 -12.02 1.20 10.39
C PHE A 184 -12.52 2.65 10.50
N GLY A 185 -13.74 2.93 10.03
CA GLY A 185 -14.30 4.27 9.85
C GLY A 185 -14.50 4.63 8.37
N TRP A 186 -14.82 5.89 8.11
CA TRP A 186 -15.10 6.37 6.75
C TRP A 186 -13.79 6.68 6.00
N ILE A 187 -13.59 6.01 4.86
CA ILE A 187 -12.51 6.31 3.92
C ILE A 187 -13.00 7.27 2.84
N ILE A 188 -12.15 8.20 2.41
CA ILE A 188 -12.44 9.13 1.31
C ILE A 188 -11.64 8.67 0.08
N THR A 189 -12.31 8.54 -1.06
CA THR A 189 -11.70 8.02 -2.29
C THR A 189 -12.33 8.63 -3.54
N GLY A 190 -11.60 8.62 -4.65
CA GLY A 190 -12.11 9.06 -5.95
C GLY A 190 -11.58 10.42 -6.39
N ARG A 191 -12.24 11.04 -7.38
CA ARG A 191 -11.71 12.21 -8.10
C ARG A 191 -11.58 13.41 -7.17
N VAL A 192 -10.44 14.10 -7.26
CA VAL A 192 -10.19 15.37 -6.55
C VAL A 192 -9.93 16.52 -7.52
N LYS A 193 -10.39 17.72 -7.17
CA LYS A 193 -10.15 18.93 -7.94
C LYS A 193 -8.74 19.44 -7.66
N THR A 194 -7.89 19.41 -8.68
CA THR A 194 -6.55 20.00 -8.64
C THR A 194 -6.49 21.18 -9.61
N SER A 195 -6.07 22.34 -9.11
CA SER A 195 -5.86 23.54 -9.93
C SER A 195 -4.60 23.43 -10.81
N SER A 196 -3.70 22.48 -10.50
CA SER A 196 -2.46 22.24 -11.23
C SER A 196 -2.51 20.96 -12.06
N VAL A 197 -1.98 21.03 -13.28
CA VAL A 197 -1.75 19.86 -14.14
C VAL A 197 -0.60 19.05 -13.54
N SER A 198 -0.85 17.78 -13.22
CA SER A 198 0.23 16.85 -12.88
C SER A 198 1.00 16.50 -14.14
N LEU A 199 2.32 16.49 -14.05
CA LEU A 199 3.18 15.89 -15.08
C LEU A 199 3.44 14.39 -14.83
N SER A 200 3.03 13.88 -13.67
CA SER A 200 3.15 12.46 -13.30
C SER A 200 1.80 11.78 -13.16
N VAL A 201 1.77 10.53 -13.62
CA VAL A 201 0.73 9.53 -13.38
C VAL A 201 1.39 8.35 -12.66
N ASN A 202 0.86 8.02 -11.48
CA ASN A 202 1.35 6.91 -10.68
C ASN A 202 0.37 5.74 -10.79
N SER A 203 0.90 4.55 -10.97
CA SER A 203 0.13 3.30 -10.89
C SER A 203 0.85 2.31 -9.99
N TYR A 204 0.07 1.65 -9.13
CA TYR A 204 0.53 0.78 -8.04
C TYR A 204 0.19 -0.70 -8.29
N PHE A 205 -0.12 -1.06 -9.54
CA PHE A 205 -0.50 -2.44 -9.88
C PHE A 205 0.72 -3.38 -9.84
N LEU A 206 0.60 -4.44 -9.05
CA LEU A 206 1.60 -5.48 -8.85
C LEU A 206 0.94 -6.85 -8.99
N THR A 207 1.62 -7.75 -9.69
CA THR A 207 1.25 -9.15 -9.82
C THR A 207 2.32 -10.01 -9.16
N SER A 208 1.94 -11.13 -8.55
CA SER A 208 2.90 -12.07 -7.96
C SER A 208 2.75 -13.44 -8.59
N TYR A 209 3.88 -14.11 -8.86
CA TYR A 209 3.91 -15.45 -9.46
C TYR A 209 4.95 -16.31 -8.76
N ALA A 210 4.73 -17.64 -8.75
CA ALA A 210 5.73 -18.58 -8.28
C ALA A 210 7.01 -18.47 -9.12
N SER A 211 8.19 -18.52 -8.48
CA SER A 211 9.46 -18.49 -9.20
C SER A 211 9.60 -19.71 -10.12
N LEU A 212 9.85 -19.47 -11.40
CA LEU A 212 10.03 -20.51 -12.43
C LEU A 212 11.10 -21.54 -12.06
N ASP A 213 12.15 -21.12 -11.35
CA ASP A 213 13.25 -21.99 -10.91
C ASP A 213 12.79 -23.12 -9.96
N GLN A 214 11.67 -22.96 -9.24
CA GLN A 214 11.09 -24.01 -8.38
C GLN A 214 9.97 -24.79 -9.05
N SER A 215 9.20 -24.19 -9.97
CA SER A 215 8.17 -24.93 -10.73
C SER A 215 8.79 -26.06 -11.55
N LEU A 216 10.04 -25.90 -12.00
CA LEU A 216 10.81 -26.94 -12.70
C LEU A 216 11.43 -28.00 -11.79
N GLN A 217 11.59 -27.75 -10.49
CA GLN A 217 12.11 -28.75 -9.53
C GLN A 217 11.04 -29.72 -9.01
N ARG A 218 9.77 -29.51 -9.38
CA ARG A 218 8.65 -30.39 -9.00
C ARG A 218 8.23 -31.35 -10.11
N PHE A 219 8.96 -31.39 -11.23
CA PHE A 219 8.76 -32.33 -12.34
C PHE A 219 10.02 -33.17 -12.58
#